data_AF-A0A964ZJB7-F1
#
_entry.id   AF-A0A964ZJB7-F1
#
_cell.length_a   1.000
_cell.length_b   1.000
_cell.length_c   1.000
_cell.angle_alpha   90.00
_cell.angle_beta   90.00
_cell.angle_gamma   90.00
#
_symmetry.space_group_name_H-M   'P 1'
#
loop_
_entity.id
_entity.type
_entity.pdbx_description
1 polymer ?
#
loop_
_entity_poly.entity_id
_entity_poly.type
_entity_poly.pdbx_seq_one_letter_code
_entity_poly.pdbx_strand_id
1 'polypeptide(L)'
;VIANDHLVARVVRGGLLRTKKGVNLPDTEVGGSVLSDKDRADLEVVKRENVEIVAVSFVQRPSDIDEVRGIIGPTAQVFAKIERPQALERIDHICRVSDGVMAARGDLGVELPFQIVPAAQHKIARTALRHGVTSICATEMLESMITSTRATRAEVADVTGAVRDGFDAVMLSGETAVGAHPLRAVEVMAAICEAAERDVTLPVVFADANPETAAVTAAASSLARRIGADCLLSLTYTGYSARLLAACRPGAAIIAATPTETAARKLKVAWGVYPVVSARDPDVEVSIGNALAVARNKGYVQSGHRVVVCASRLSPRSDADTIWLHTEP
;
A
#
# COMPACT_ATOMS: atom_id res chain seq x y z
N VAL A 1 -2.78 30.80 27.22
CA VAL A 1 -2.85 30.35 28.65
C VAL A 1 -3.60 29.03 28.65
N ILE A 2 -3.03 27.97 29.26
CA ILE A 2 -3.71 26.68 29.41
C ILE A 2 -4.14 26.60 30.87
N ALA A 3 -5.44 26.48 31.11
CA ALA A 3 -6.03 26.20 32.41
C ALA A 3 -6.59 24.77 32.42
N ASN A 4 -7.12 24.32 33.56
CA ASN A 4 -7.59 22.94 33.72
C ASN A 4 -8.77 22.57 32.80
N ASP A 5 -9.62 23.54 32.45
CA ASP A 5 -10.86 23.32 31.68
C ASP A 5 -10.96 24.15 30.39
N HIS A 6 -10.00 25.05 30.14
CA HIS A 6 -10.01 25.89 28.96
C HIS A 6 -8.60 26.29 28.50
N LEU A 7 -8.51 26.69 27.23
CA LEU A 7 -7.33 27.31 26.64
C LEU A 7 -7.68 28.69 26.09
N VAL A 8 -6.85 29.67 26.39
CA VAL A 8 -6.93 31.02 25.83
C VAL A 8 -5.94 31.12 24.68
N ALA A 9 -6.47 31.31 23.47
CA ALA A 9 -5.72 31.50 22.24
C ALA A 9 -6.03 32.86 21.59
N ARG A 10 -5.10 33.37 20.79
CA ARG A 10 -5.28 34.57 19.97
C ARG A 10 -5.43 34.16 18.52
N VAL A 11 -6.47 34.68 17.84
CA VAL A 11 -6.65 34.47 16.40
C VAL A 11 -5.55 35.21 15.64
N VAL A 12 -4.65 34.47 15.01
CA VAL A 12 -3.59 35.03 14.14
C VAL A 12 -4.10 35.18 12.70
N ARG A 13 -4.90 34.22 12.22
CA ARG A 13 -5.57 34.26 10.91
C ARG A 13 -7.04 33.90 11.10
N GLY A 14 -7.92 34.83 10.74
CA GLY A 14 -9.37 34.67 10.87
C GLY A 14 -10.00 33.87 9.73
N GLY A 15 -11.25 33.45 9.94
CA GLY A 15 -12.06 32.72 8.96
C GLY A 15 -13.38 32.21 9.57
N LEU A 16 -14.23 31.62 8.74
CA LEU A 16 -15.49 31.00 9.21
C LEU A 16 -15.20 29.66 9.90
N LEU A 17 -15.42 29.59 11.21
CA LEU A 17 -15.38 28.35 11.98
C LEU A 17 -16.79 27.74 12.06
N ARG A 18 -16.94 26.48 11.63
CA ARG A 18 -18.20 25.72 11.73
C ARG A 18 -18.13 24.72 12.88
N THR A 19 -19.28 24.20 13.28
CA THR A 19 -19.41 23.19 14.34
C THR A 19 -18.64 21.91 13.98
N LYS A 20 -18.02 21.26 14.98
CA LYS A 20 -17.25 20.00 14.85
C LYS A 20 -16.10 20.05 13.84
N LYS A 21 -15.44 21.20 13.69
CA LYS A 21 -14.18 21.28 12.94
C LYS A 21 -13.02 20.72 13.75
N GLY A 22 -12.10 20.03 13.06
CA GLY A 22 -10.90 19.47 13.66
C GLY A 22 -9.98 20.56 14.22
N VAL A 23 -9.18 20.19 15.22
CA VAL A 23 -8.12 21.02 15.78
C VAL A 23 -6.81 20.27 15.61
N ASN A 24 -5.82 20.96 15.08
CA ASN A 24 -4.47 20.47 14.88
C ASN A 24 -3.56 21.12 15.93
N LEU A 25 -2.65 20.33 16.50
CA LEU A 25 -1.68 20.78 17.50
C LEU A 25 -0.28 20.41 16.99
N PRO A 26 0.27 21.21 16.05
CA PRO A 26 1.62 21.00 15.55
C PRO A 26 2.62 20.96 16.70
N ASP A 27 3.69 20.18 16.53
CA ASP A 27 4.78 20.03 17.50
C ASP A 27 4.40 19.42 18.85
N THR A 28 3.17 18.93 19.03
CA THR A 28 2.70 18.32 20.27
C THR A 28 2.41 16.83 20.05
N GLU A 29 3.09 15.97 20.82
CA GLU A 29 2.69 14.56 20.90
C GLU A 29 1.48 14.45 21.86
N VAL A 30 0.33 14.04 21.32
CA VAL A 30 -0.89 13.88 22.11
C VAL A 30 -0.80 12.57 22.89
N GLY A 31 -0.85 12.67 24.22
CA GLY A 31 -0.81 11.51 25.11
C GLY A 31 -2.11 10.70 25.09
N GLY A 32 -2.00 9.43 25.49
CA GLY A 32 -3.14 8.49 25.54
C GLY A 32 -3.13 7.48 24.39
N SER A 33 -4.23 6.74 24.26
CA SER A 33 -4.45 5.85 23.11
C SER A 33 -4.83 6.68 21.89
N VAL A 34 -4.39 6.24 20.71
CA VAL A 34 -4.87 6.80 19.43
C VAL A 34 -6.34 6.46 19.16
N LEU A 35 -6.88 5.47 19.88
CA LEU A 35 -8.24 4.96 19.70
C LEU A 35 -9.19 5.57 20.71
N SER A 36 -10.25 6.19 20.18
CA SER A 36 -11.44 6.53 20.96
C SER A 36 -12.28 5.28 21.26
N ASP A 37 -13.26 5.42 22.17
CA ASP A 37 -14.24 4.36 22.44
C ASP A 37 -15.04 3.98 21.19
N LYS A 38 -15.30 4.96 20.31
CA LYS A 38 -15.92 4.72 19.01
C LYS A 38 -15.02 3.86 18.13
N ASP A 39 -13.72 4.19 18.03
CA ASP A 39 -12.79 3.43 17.19
C ASP A 39 -12.70 1.97 17.67
N ARG A 40 -12.68 1.75 18.98
CA ARG A 40 -12.71 0.39 19.55
C ARG A 40 -13.98 -0.37 19.15
N ALA A 41 -15.14 0.27 19.18
CA ALA A 41 -16.39 -0.33 18.73
C ALA A 41 -16.37 -0.63 17.22
N ASP A 42 -15.83 0.28 16.41
CA ASP A 42 -15.69 0.08 14.96
C ASP A 42 -14.70 -1.06 14.63
N LEU A 43 -13.65 -1.26 15.43
CA LEU A 43 -12.74 -2.41 15.30
C LEU A 43 -13.42 -3.76 15.58
N GLU A 44 -14.45 -3.81 16.43
CA GLU A 44 -15.25 -5.03 16.60
C GLU A 44 -16.12 -5.32 15.37
N VAL A 45 -16.60 -4.27 14.68
CA VAL A 45 -17.30 -4.43 13.40
C VAL A 45 -16.34 -4.95 12.33
N VAL A 46 -15.12 -4.40 12.25
CA VAL A 46 -14.06 -4.87 11.33
C VAL A 46 -13.85 -6.38 11.45
N LYS A 47 -13.76 -6.91 12.68
CA LYS A 47 -13.61 -8.35 12.93
C LYS A 47 -14.80 -9.15 12.39
N ARG A 48 -16.02 -8.67 12.65
CA ARG A 48 -17.24 -9.38 12.27
C ARG A 48 -17.45 -9.40 10.75
N GLU A 49 -17.15 -8.30 10.08
CA GLU A 49 -17.38 -8.15 8.64
C GLU A 49 -16.19 -8.64 7.78
N ASN A 50 -15.13 -9.19 8.39
CA ASN A 50 -13.94 -9.69 7.70
C ASN A 50 -13.25 -8.66 6.79
N VAL A 51 -13.18 -7.40 7.23
CA VAL A 51 -12.50 -6.32 6.50
C VAL A 51 -11.03 -6.70 6.26
N GLU A 52 -10.54 -6.52 5.04
CA GLU A 52 -9.17 -6.91 4.69
C GLU A 52 -8.09 -5.96 5.19
N ILE A 53 -8.37 -4.66 5.22
CA ILE A 53 -7.41 -3.59 5.55
C ILE A 53 -8.07 -2.58 6.50
N VAL A 54 -7.37 -2.26 7.60
CA VAL A 54 -7.73 -1.18 8.53
C VAL A 54 -6.64 -0.11 8.48
N ALA A 55 -7.02 1.13 8.22
CA ALA A 55 -6.11 2.27 8.26
C ALA A 55 -6.27 3.06 9.57
N VAL A 56 -5.19 3.21 10.33
CA VAL A 56 -5.17 3.87 11.64
C VAL A 56 -4.79 5.33 11.45
N SER A 57 -5.67 6.25 11.85
CA SER A 57 -5.45 7.70 11.74
C SER A 57 -4.58 8.23 12.87
N PHE A 58 -3.91 9.36 12.64
CA PHE A 58 -3.13 10.10 13.64
C PHE A 58 -2.11 9.27 14.41
N VAL A 59 -1.52 8.26 13.75
CA VAL A 59 -0.43 7.47 14.33
C VAL A 59 0.72 8.40 14.71
N GLN A 60 1.31 8.19 15.88
CA GLN A 60 2.45 8.95 16.38
C GLN A 60 3.64 8.03 16.71
N ARG A 61 3.38 6.76 17.01
CA ARG A 61 4.38 5.80 17.50
C ARG A 61 4.04 4.36 17.12
N PRO A 62 5.02 3.44 17.09
CA PRO A 62 4.78 2.03 16.75
C PRO A 62 3.72 1.35 17.61
N SER A 63 3.69 1.67 18.91
CA SER A 63 2.73 1.08 19.85
C SER A 63 1.26 1.36 19.51
N ASP A 64 0.98 2.41 18.74
CA ASP A 64 -0.39 2.70 18.28
C ASP A 64 -0.88 1.62 17.29
N ILE A 65 0.03 1.09 16.48
CA ILE A 65 -0.25 -0.01 15.54
C ILE A 65 -0.35 -1.34 16.29
N ASP A 66 0.53 -1.57 17.26
CA ASP A 66 0.49 -2.76 18.12
C ASP A 66 -0.82 -2.83 18.92
N GLU A 67 -1.33 -1.70 19.40
CA GLU A 67 -2.62 -1.62 20.10
C GLU A 67 -3.77 -2.09 19.20
N VAL A 68 -3.87 -1.57 17.97
CA VAL A 68 -4.90 -1.97 17.01
C VAL A 68 -4.76 -3.46 16.65
N ARG A 69 -3.54 -3.93 16.43
CA ARG A 69 -3.26 -5.35 16.13
C ARG A 69 -3.64 -6.27 17.29
N GLY A 70 -3.40 -5.84 18.53
CA GLY A 70 -3.82 -6.56 19.74
C GLY A 70 -5.34 -6.70 19.85
N ILE A 71 -6.10 -5.73 19.33
CA ILE A 71 -7.56 -5.79 19.28
C ILE A 71 -8.01 -6.73 18.16
N ILE A 72 -7.63 -6.47 16.90
CA ILE A 72 -8.21 -7.17 15.73
C ILE A 72 -7.56 -8.52 15.43
N GLY A 73 -6.38 -8.82 15.95
CA GLY A 73 -5.64 -10.04 15.67
C GLY A 73 -5.18 -10.13 14.20
N PRO A 74 -5.05 -11.35 13.63
CA PRO A 74 -4.58 -11.53 12.24
C PRO A 74 -5.67 -11.32 11.18
N THR A 75 -6.85 -10.82 11.57
CA THR A 75 -8.05 -10.74 10.71
C THR A 75 -7.84 -9.78 9.53
N ALA A 76 -7.29 -8.59 9.78
CA ALA A 76 -7.03 -7.56 8.78
C ALA A 76 -5.54 -7.16 8.74
N GLN A 77 -5.13 -6.54 7.64
CA GLN A 77 -3.87 -5.81 7.57
C GLN A 77 -4.03 -4.46 8.25
N VAL A 78 -3.01 -4.01 9.00
CA VAL A 78 -3.02 -2.71 9.68
C VAL A 78 -2.12 -1.74 8.96
N PHE A 79 -2.70 -0.65 8.45
CA PHE A 79 -2.02 0.40 7.72
C PHE A 79 -1.89 1.65 8.61
N ALA A 80 -0.68 2.21 8.72
CA ALA A 80 -0.46 3.45 9.44
C ALA A 80 -0.68 4.67 8.54
N LYS A 81 -1.59 5.58 8.91
CA LYS A 81 -1.71 6.87 8.22
C LYS A 81 -0.65 7.82 8.76
N ILE A 82 0.28 8.22 7.90
CA ILE A 82 1.37 9.14 8.23
C ILE A 82 0.86 10.57 8.05
N GLU A 83 0.32 11.10 9.14
CA GLU A 83 -0.38 12.41 9.20
C GLU A 83 0.28 13.37 10.20
N ARG A 84 1.19 12.85 11.01
CA ARG A 84 1.83 13.54 12.13
C ARG A 84 3.34 13.62 11.90
N PRO A 85 4.00 14.73 12.26
CA PRO A 85 5.46 14.85 12.19
C PRO A 85 6.17 13.72 12.94
N GLN A 86 5.65 13.34 14.11
CA GLN A 86 6.17 12.27 14.96
C GLN A 86 6.17 10.91 14.24
N ALA A 87 5.11 10.60 13.47
CA ALA A 87 5.08 9.38 12.66
C ALA A 87 6.07 9.44 11.49
N LEU A 88 6.24 10.61 10.86
CA LEU A 88 7.23 10.77 9.80
C LEU A 88 8.68 10.65 10.31
N GLU A 89 8.96 11.09 11.53
CA GLU A 89 10.25 10.90 12.19
C GLU A 89 10.51 9.43 12.52
N ARG A 90 9.48 8.73 13.01
CA ARG A 90 9.56 7.33 13.48
C ARG A 90 9.16 6.30 12.42
N ILE A 91 9.08 6.71 11.15
CA ILE A 91 8.49 5.92 10.07
C ILE A 91 9.15 4.56 9.88
N ASP A 92 10.47 4.45 10.04
CA ASP A 92 11.18 3.17 9.98
C ASP A 92 10.69 2.17 11.06
N HIS A 93 10.39 2.65 12.26
CA HIS A 93 9.87 1.80 13.33
C HIS A 93 8.39 1.45 13.11
N ILE A 94 7.61 2.39 12.58
CA ILE A 94 6.20 2.16 12.24
C ILE A 94 6.08 1.12 11.12
N CYS A 95 6.91 1.19 10.08
CA CYS A 95 6.89 0.22 8.98
C CYS A 95 7.16 -1.21 9.47
N ARG A 96 8.03 -1.40 10.48
CA ARG A 96 8.32 -2.74 11.05
C ARG A 96 7.13 -3.42 11.71
N VAL A 97 6.17 -2.65 12.22
CA VAL A 97 4.98 -3.19 12.92
C VAL A 97 3.69 -3.08 12.09
N SER A 98 3.76 -2.44 10.92
CA SER A 98 2.62 -2.20 10.03
C SER A 98 2.62 -3.15 8.83
N ASP A 99 1.45 -3.46 8.30
CA ASP A 99 1.32 -4.19 7.03
C ASP A 99 1.43 -3.27 5.82
N GLY A 100 1.21 -1.97 6.04
CA GLY A 100 1.33 -0.92 5.05
C GLY A 100 1.33 0.47 5.69
N VAL A 101 1.54 1.50 4.87
CA VAL A 101 1.49 2.90 5.27
C VAL A 101 0.71 3.72 4.26
N MET A 102 0.12 4.81 4.70
CA MET A 102 -0.60 5.76 3.84
C MET A 102 -0.04 7.16 4.07
N ALA A 103 0.46 7.80 3.02
CA ALA A 103 0.81 9.21 3.03
C ALA A 103 -0.50 10.03 2.94
N ALA A 104 -1.03 10.46 4.06
CA ALA A 104 -2.27 11.23 4.14
C ALA A 104 -1.94 12.73 4.17
N ARG A 105 -1.77 13.28 2.96
CA ARG A 105 -1.13 14.57 2.69
C ARG A 105 -1.96 15.78 3.12
N GLY A 106 -3.28 15.67 3.15
CA GLY A 106 -4.18 16.72 3.64
C GLY A 106 -3.90 17.06 5.10
N ASP A 107 -3.98 16.06 5.99
CA ASP A 107 -3.66 16.24 7.42
C ASP A 107 -2.17 16.54 7.62
N LEU A 108 -1.27 15.80 6.94
CA LEU A 108 0.17 16.02 7.06
C LEU A 108 0.59 17.44 6.62
N GLY A 109 -0.06 18.01 5.61
CA GLY A 109 0.20 19.36 5.11
C GLY A 109 -0.35 20.49 5.99
N VAL A 110 -1.24 20.17 6.93
CA VAL A 110 -1.63 21.09 8.01
C VAL A 110 -0.59 21.08 9.13
N GLU A 111 0.01 19.92 9.41
CA GLU A 111 0.99 19.73 10.49
C GLU A 111 2.43 20.10 10.08
N LEU A 112 2.75 20.06 8.79
CA LEU A 112 4.06 20.42 8.24
C LEU A 112 4.00 21.71 7.41
N PRO A 113 5.12 22.46 7.29
CA PRO A 113 5.23 23.49 6.27
C PRO A 113 4.95 22.92 4.86
N PHE A 114 4.05 23.56 4.11
CA PHE A 114 3.58 23.02 2.82
C PHE A 114 4.73 22.68 1.84
N GLN A 115 5.81 23.45 1.85
CA GLN A 115 6.95 23.25 0.96
C GLN A 115 7.75 21.96 1.23
N ILE A 116 7.60 21.34 2.41
CA ILE A 116 8.29 20.08 2.74
C ILE A 116 7.43 18.84 2.55
N VAL A 117 6.12 18.99 2.31
CA VAL A 117 5.18 17.88 2.11
C VAL A 117 5.61 16.96 0.95
N PRO A 118 6.06 17.47 -0.21
CA PRO A 118 6.55 16.60 -1.29
C PRO A 118 7.76 15.76 -0.88
N ALA A 119 8.70 16.32 -0.11
CA ALA A 119 9.85 15.58 0.40
C ALA A 119 9.44 14.52 1.43
N ALA A 120 8.44 14.80 2.27
CA ALA A 120 7.87 13.85 3.21
C ALA A 120 7.18 12.68 2.48
N GLN A 121 6.38 12.96 1.45
CA GLN A 121 5.77 11.96 0.57
C GLN A 121 6.84 11.02 0.00
N HIS A 122 7.89 11.58 -0.61
CA HIS A 122 8.99 10.79 -1.15
C HIS A 122 9.62 9.90 -0.07
N LYS A 123 9.94 10.45 1.11
CA LYS A 123 10.48 9.69 2.25
C LYS A 123 9.57 8.53 2.65
N ILE A 124 8.25 8.73 2.66
CA ILE A 124 7.27 7.69 3.01
C ILE A 124 7.35 6.53 2.02
N ALA A 125 7.23 6.79 0.72
CA ALA A 125 7.32 5.75 -0.31
C ALA A 125 8.64 4.97 -0.25
N ARG A 126 9.75 5.70 -0.16
CA ARG A 126 11.09 5.10 -0.09
C ARG A 126 11.31 4.25 1.15
N THR A 127 10.69 4.61 2.27
CA THR A 127 10.77 3.82 3.49
C THR A 127 9.91 2.58 3.37
N ALA A 128 8.68 2.70 2.88
CA ALA A 128 7.79 1.57 2.67
C ALA A 128 8.42 0.49 1.77
N LEU A 129 9.00 0.91 0.64
CA LEU A 129 9.75 0.04 -0.27
C LEU A 129 10.91 -0.71 0.41
N ARG A 130 11.72 0.01 1.21
CA ARG A 130 12.84 -0.59 1.95
C ARG A 130 12.39 -1.61 2.99
N HIS A 131 11.22 -1.41 3.60
CA HIS A 131 10.66 -2.38 4.56
C HIS A 131 9.79 -3.45 3.89
N GLY A 132 9.55 -3.37 2.58
CA GLY A 132 8.70 -4.32 1.85
C GLY A 132 7.22 -4.25 2.25
N VAL A 133 6.77 -3.10 2.79
CA VAL A 133 5.37 -2.87 3.16
C VAL A 133 4.66 -2.06 2.10
N THR A 134 3.36 -2.29 1.94
CA THR A 134 2.55 -1.60 0.92
C THR A 134 2.37 -0.13 1.27
N SER A 135 2.43 0.75 0.28
CA SER A 135 2.28 2.19 0.45
C SER A 135 1.15 2.76 -0.40
N ILE A 136 0.37 3.67 0.19
CA ILE A 136 -0.72 4.39 -0.49
C ILE A 136 -0.44 5.89 -0.44
N CYS A 137 -0.48 6.57 -1.59
CA CYS A 137 -0.49 8.03 -1.65
C CYS A 137 -1.94 8.52 -1.64
N ALA A 138 -2.30 9.35 -0.67
CA ALA A 138 -3.68 9.72 -0.38
C ALA A 138 -3.90 11.22 -0.33
N THR A 139 -5.18 11.60 -0.49
CA THR A 139 -5.78 12.95 -0.42
C THR A 139 -5.29 13.91 -1.49
N GLU A 140 -6.17 14.80 -1.95
CA GLU A 140 -5.87 15.87 -2.92
C GLU A 140 -5.16 15.42 -4.21
N MET A 141 -5.36 14.17 -4.63
CA MET A 141 -4.71 13.65 -5.83
C MET A 141 -5.35 14.24 -7.10
N LEU A 142 -6.69 14.32 -7.13
CA LEU A 142 -7.47 14.92 -8.22
C LEU A 142 -8.61 15.82 -7.65
N GLU A 143 -8.34 16.57 -6.58
CA GLU A 143 -9.34 17.33 -5.79
C GLU A 143 -10.30 18.18 -6.65
N SER A 144 -9.79 18.86 -7.68
CA SER A 144 -10.59 19.69 -8.58
C SER A 144 -11.69 18.88 -9.28
N MET A 145 -11.49 17.58 -9.46
CA MET A 145 -12.45 16.67 -10.10
C MET A 145 -13.65 16.30 -9.20
N ILE A 146 -13.70 16.78 -7.95
CA ILE A 146 -14.95 16.80 -7.18
C ILE A 146 -16.03 17.57 -7.94
N THR A 147 -15.66 18.65 -8.65
CA THR A 147 -16.61 19.49 -9.40
C THR A 147 -16.29 19.59 -10.90
N SER A 148 -15.04 19.36 -11.28
CA SER A 148 -14.56 19.42 -12.67
C SER A 148 -14.57 18.06 -13.35
N THR A 149 -14.74 18.03 -14.67
CA THR A 149 -14.57 16.82 -15.50
C THR A 149 -13.12 16.57 -15.92
N ARG A 150 -12.22 17.51 -15.61
CA ARG A 150 -10.80 17.47 -15.98
C ARG A 150 -9.92 17.83 -14.79
N ALA A 151 -8.87 17.04 -14.59
CA ALA A 151 -7.78 17.37 -13.69
C ALA A 151 -6.98 18.57 -14.21
N THR A 152 -6.41 19.31 -13.27
CA THR A 152 -5.43 20.36 -13.53
C THR A 152 -4.07 19.76 -13.89
N ARG A 153 -3.18 20.56 -14.48
CA ARG A 153 -1.80 20.12 -14.77
C ARG A 153 -1.01 19.80 -13.51
N ALA A 154 -1.30 20.49 -12.41
CA ALA A 154 -0.64 20.26 -11.12
C ALA A 154 -1.03 18.88 -10.55
N GLU A 155 -2.31 18.54 -10.56
CA GLU A 155 -2.81 17.22 -10.12
C GLU A 155 -2.26 16.08 -10.97
N VAL A 156 -2.19 16.26 -12.30
CA VAL A 156 -1.56 15.27 -13.19
C VAL A 156 -0.09 15.05 -12.83
N ALA A 157 0.65 16.14 -12.59
CA ALA A 157 2.05 16.06 -12.20
C ALA A 157 2.24 15.41 -10.81
N ASP A 158 1.30 15.66 -9.90
CA ASP A 158 1.31 15.12 -8.54
C ASP A 158 1.07 13.60 -8.51
N VAL A 159 0.04 13.12 -9.21
CA VAL A 159 -0.20 11.68 -9.41
C VAL A 159 1.01 11.02 -10.07
N THR A 160 1.58 11.64 -11.11
CA THR A 160 2.79 11.16 -11.76
C THR A 160 3.97 11.08 -10.79
N GLY A 161 4.12 12.07 -9.90
CA GLY A 161 5.11 12.10 -8.84
C GLY A 161 4.96 10.92 -7.86
N ALA A 162 3.74 10.62 -7.42
CA ALA A 162 3.46 9.49 -6.55
C ALA A 162 3.85 8.14 -7.19
N VAL A 163 3.54 7.96 -8.48
CA VAL A 163 3.98 6.76 -9.22
C VAL A 163 5.50 6.69 -9.30
N ARG A 164 6.18 7.82 -9.56
CA ARG A 164 7.66 7.91 -9.64
C ARG A 164 8.35 7.62 -8.31
N ASP A 165 7.76 8.08 -7.20
CA ASP A 165 8.24 7.79 -5.86
C ASP A 165 8.15 6.29 -5.52
N GLY A 166 7.31 5.57 -6.27
CA GLY A 166 7.11 4.14 -6.16
C GLY A 166 6.07 3.77 -5.12
N PHE A 167 5.01 4.57 -4.94
CA PHE A 167 3.84 4.14 -4.18
C PHE A 167 3.19 2.91 -4.84
N ASP A 168 2.60 2.03 -4.02
CA ASP A 168 1.90 0.86 -4.55
C ASP A 168 0.49 1.19 -5.06
N ALA A 169 -0.15 2.17 -4.44
CA ALA A 169 -1.46 2.66 -4.83
C ALA A 169 -1.59 4.17 -4.65
N VAL A 170 -2.54 4.74 -5.39
CA VAL A 170 -3.01 6.12 -5.26
C VAL A 170 -4.49 6.10 -4.86
N MET A 171 -4.92 7.06 -4.05
CA MET A 171 -6.26 7.05 -3.45
C MET A 171 -7.07 8.29 -3.81
N LEU A 172 -8.28 8.07 -4.32
CA LEU A 172 -9.32 9.09 -4.46
C LEU A 172 -10.15 9.14 -3.17
N SER A 173 -10.46 10.35 -2.70
CA SER A 173 -11.19 10.61 -1.46
C SER A 173 -12.54 11.26 -1.77
N GLY A 174 -12.62 12.60 -1.78
CA GLY A 174 -13.85 13.33 -2.07
C GLY A 174 -14.32 13.14 -3.51
N GLU A 175 -13.38 12.92 -4.43
CA GLU A 175 -13.60 12.78 -5.87
C GLU A 175 -14.60 11.67 -6.19
N THR A 176 -14.57 10.56 -5.43
CA THR A 176 -15.46 9.41 -5.60
C THR A 176 -16.57 9.35 -4.55
N ALA A 177 -16.30 9.80 -3.32
CA ALA A 177 -17.26 9.70 -2.23
C ALA A 177 -18.44 10.69 -2.37
N VAL A 178 -18.15 11.92 -2.83
CA VAL A 178 -19.14 13.02 -2.92
C VAL A 178 -19.05 13.81 -4.22
N GLY A 179 -18.09 13.49 -5.10
CA GLY A 179 -17.84 14.22 -6.33
C GLY A 179 -18.94 14.07 -7.38
N ALA A 180 -19.03 15.04 -8.28
CA ALA A 180 -19.99 15.06 -9.38
C ALA A 180 -19.65 14.07 -10.51
N HIS A 181 -18.38 13.63 -10.59
CA HIS A 181 -17.88 12.80 -11.69
C HIS A 181 -17.02 11.61 -11.21
N PRO A 182 -17.53 10.74 -10.32
CA PRO A 182 -16.73 9.70 -9.65
C PRO A 182 -16.11 8.70 -10.63
N LEU A 183 -16.87 8.24 -11.63
CA LEU A 183 -16.36 7.34 -12.67
C LEU A 183 -15.22 7.99 -13.47
N ARG A 184 -15.41 9.26 -13.84
CA ARG A 184 -14.42 10.00 -14.62
C ARG A 184 -13.13 10.25 -13.84
N ALA A 185 -13.21 10.49 -12.53
CA ALA A 185 -12.05 10.63 -11.66
C ALA A 185 -11.20 9.35 -11.65
N VAL A 186 -11.84 8.17 -11.59
CA VAL A 186 -11.14 6.87 -11.66
C VAL A 186 -10.49 6.66 -13.02
N GLU A 187 -11.19 6.94 -14.13
CA GLU A 187 -10.63 6.83 -15.49
C GLU A 187 -9.41 7.73 -15.69
N VAL A 188 -9.48 8.98 -15.21
CA VAL A 188 -8.37 9.93 -15.33
C VAL A 188 -7.19 9.49 -14.46
N MET A 189 -7.44 9.04 -13.23
CA MET A 189 -6.39 8.50 -12.36
C MET A 189 -5.67 7.33 -13.04
N ALA A 190 -6.42 6.35 -13.57
CA ALA A 190 -5.87 5.20 -14.26
C ALA A 190 -5.02 5.61 -15.48
N ALA A 191 -5.53 6.52 -16.32
CA ALA A 191 -4.81 7.00 -17.50
C ALA A 191 -3.49 7.72 -17.14
N ILE A 192 -3.45 8.46 -16.03
CA ILE A 192 -2.21 9.10 -15.56
C ILE A 192 -1.22 8.04 -15.06
N CYS A 193 -1.67 7.06 -14.27
CA CYS A 193 -0.81 5.96 -13.80
C CYS A 193 -0.21 5.18 -14.98
N GLU A 194 -1.02 4.77 -15.96
CA GLU A 194 -0.56 4.05 -17.16
C GLU A 194 0.43 4.85 -18.00
N ALA A 195 0.26 6.18 -18.07
CA ALA A 195 1.23 7.05 -18.74
C ALA A 195 2.55 7.13 -17.93
N ALA A 196 2.45 7.31 -16.61
CA ALA A 196 3.62 7.41 -15.74
C ALA A 196 4.44 6.10 -15.69
N GLU A 197 3.80 4.95 -15.70
CA GLU A 197 4.46 3.63 -15.68
C GLU A 197 5.25 3.31 -16.96
N ARG A 198 4.84 3.87 -18.11
CA ARG A 198 5.55 3.69 -19.39
C ARG A 198 6.85 4.49 -19.48
N ASP A 199 6.87 5.68 -18.89
CA ASP A 199 7.95 6.66 -19.06
C ASP A 199 9.00 6.61 -17.94
N VAL A 200 8.83 5.75 -16.93
CA VAL A 200 9.64 5.79 -15.71
C VAL A 200 10.35 4.47 -15.46
N THR A 201 11.66 4.55 -15.23
CA THR A 201 12.39 3.50 -14.53
C THR A 201 12.09 3.62 -13.04
N LEU A 202 11.18 2.77 -12.54
CA LEU A 202 10.89 2.71 -11.12
C LEU A 202 12.15 2.35 -10.34
N PRO A 203 12.30 2.89 -9.12
CA PRO A 203 13.46 2.58 -8.32
C PRO A 203 13.53 1.09 -8.01
N VAL A 204 14.69 0.48 -8.27
CA VAL A 204 14.98 -0.87 -7.77
C VAL A 204 15.41 -0.70 -6.32
N VAL A 205 14.53 -1.08 -5.41
CA VAL A 205 14.83 -1.13 -3.98
C VAL A 205 14.72 -2.58 -3.57
N PHE A 206 15.77 -3.09 -2.95
CA PHE A 206 15.72 -4.38 -2.28
C PHE A 206 15.25 -4.12 -0.85
N ALA A 207 14.20 -4.83 -0.45
CA ALA A 207 13.72 -4.72 0.92
C ALA A 207 14.80 -5.28 1.87
N ASP A 208 15.05 -4.59 2.99
CA ASP A 208 15.98 -5.03 4.02
C ASP A 208 15.30 -5.98 5.04
N ALA A 209 13.97 -6.12 4.95
CA ALA A 209 13.18 -6.98 5.82
C ALA A 209 13.21 -8.45 5.37
N ASN A 210 13.50 -9.38 6.28
CA ASN A 210 13.66 -10.81 6.03
C ASN A 210 14.66 -11.10 4.88
N PRO A 211 15.98 -11.01 5.16
CA PRO A 211 17.00 -10.85 4.13
C PRO A 211 17.05 -12.01 3.12
N GLU A 212 16.70 -13.23 3.52
CA GLU A 212 16.69 -14.40 2.63
C GLU A 212 15.55 -14.32 1.61
N THR A 213 14.30 -14.18 2.06
CA THR A 213 13.15 -14.03 1.15
C THR A 213 13.27 -12.78 0.30
N ALA A 214 13.73 -11.67 0.88
CA ALA A 214 13.98 -10.44 0.13
C ALA A 214 15.07 -10.65 -0.95
N ALA A 215 16.16 -11.36 -0.65
CA ALA A 215 17.19 -11.68 -1.64
C ALA A 215 16.67 -12.60 -2.75
N VAL A 216 15.85 -13.60 -2.44
CA VAL A 216 15.24 -14.49 -3.43
C VAL A 216 14.31 -13.73 -4.36
N THR A 217 13.43 -12.90 -3.80
CA THR A 217 12.48 -12.10 -4.60
C THR A 217 13.21 -11.03 -5.43
N ALA A 218 14.27 -10.43 -4.90
CA ALA A 218 15.19 -9.56 -5.62
C ALA A 218 15.86 -10.27 -6.83
N ALA A 219 16.39 -11.47 -6.60
CA ALA A 219 17.02 -12.27 -7.65
C ALA A 219 16.00 -12.68 -8.73
N ALA A 220 14.78 -13.03 -8.35
CA ALA A 220 13.71 -13.35 -9.29
C ALA A 220 13.28 -12.16 -10.14
N SER A 221 13.15 -10.98 -9.52
CA SER A 221 12.88 -9.72 -10.22
C SER A 221 13.99 -9.39 -11.23
N SER A 222 15.25 -9.51 -10.82
CA SER A 222 16.41 -9.32 -11.70
C SER A 222 16.44 -10.33 -12.85
N LEU A 223 16.15 -11.61 -12.57
CA LEU A 223 16.06 -12.67 -13.58
C LEU A 223 14.97 -12.36 -14.59
N ALA A 224 13.75 -12.06 -14.13
CA ALA A 224 12.60 -11.75 -14.97
C ALA A 224 12.93 -10.61 -15.94
N ARG A 225 13.54 -9.52 -15.44
CA ARG A 225 13.93 -8.39 -16.28
C ARG A 225 15.00 -8.76 -17.31
N ARG A 226 16.03 -9.52 -16.91
CA ARG A 226 17.14 -9.90 -17.79
C ARG A 226 16.72 -10.80 -18.93
N ILE A 227 15.76 -11.69 -18.68
CA ILE A 227 15.32 -12.65 -19.69
C ILE A 227 14.11 -12.17 -20.49
N GLY A 228 13.55 -11.01 -20.15
CA GLY A 228 12.28 -10.54 -20.71
C GLY A 228 11.15 -11.51 -20.41
N ALA A 229 10.98 -11.91 -19.14
CA ALA A 229 9.87 -12.77 -18.72
C ALA A 229 8.54 -12.04 -18.92
N ASP A 230 7.54 -12.76 -19.42
CA ASP A 230 6.20 -12.22 -19.65
C ASP A 230 5.45 -11.98 -18.33
N CYS A 231 5.71 -12.82 -17.33
CA CYS A 231 5.18 -12.64 -15.98
C CYS A 231 6.02 -13.36 -14.91
N LEU A 232 5.76 -13.03 -13.66
CA LEU A 232 6.22 -13.77 -12.50
C LEU A 232 5.04 -14.50 -11.87
N LEU A 233 5.26 -15.73 -11.42
CA LEU A 233 4.30 -16.48 -10.61
C LEU A 233 4.81 -16.58 -9.18
N SER A 234 4.15 -15.89 -8.25
CA SER A 234 4.41 -16.02 -6.82
C SER A 234 3.42 -16.98 -6.19
N LEU A 235 3.91 -18.16 -5.83
CA LEU A 235 3.19 -19.08 -4.94
C LEU A 235 3.28 -18.55 -3.51
N THR A 236 2.18 -18.05 -2.95
CA THR A 236 2.18 -17.41 -1.63
C THR A 236 0.97 -17.81 -0.78
N TYR A 237 1.18 -17.95 0.54
CA TYR A 237 0.10 -18.25 1.47
C TYR A 237 -0.50 -16.98 2.07
N THR A 238 0.34 -16.15 2.71
CA THR A 238 -0.05 -14.89 3.36
C THR A 238 -0.02 -13.68 2.42
N GLY A 239 0.63 -13.82 1.27
CA GLY A 239 0.91 -12.71 0.35
C GLY A 239 2.26 -12.03 0.57
N TYR A 240 3.04 -12.43 1.58
CA TYR A 240 4.30 -11.75 1.92
C TYR A 240 5.33 -11.77 0.77
N SER A 241 5.63 -12.94 0.19
CA SER A 241 6.57 -13.03 -0.94
C SER A 241 6.12 -12.22 -2.18
N ALA A 242 4.81 -12.17 -2.44
CA ALA A 242 4.27 -11.36 -3.53
C ALA A 242 4.47 -9.85 -3.30
N ARG A 243 4.30 -9.37 -2.04
CA ARG A 243 4.59 -7.98 -1.67
C ARG A 243 6.08 -7.64 -1.78
N LEU A 244 6.97 -8.55 -1.39
CA LEU A 244 8.41 -8.36 -1.56
C LEU A 244 8.82 -8.31 -3.04
N LEU A 245 8.25 -9.19 -3.88
CA LEU A 245 8.40 -9.12 -5.33
C LEU A 245 7.89 -7.79 -5.88
N ALA A 246 6.72 -7.33 -5.43
CA ALA A 246 6.18 -6.04 -5.83
C ALA A 246 7.15 -4.91 -5.50
N ALA A 247 7.70 -4.85 -4.28
CA ALA A 247 8.67 -3.85 -3.86
C ALA A 247 9.93 -3.80 -4.74
N CYS A 248 10.32 -4.92 -5.35
CA CYS A 248 11.45 -5.00 -6.28
C CYS A 248 11.15 -4.43 -7.69
N ARG A 249 9.89 -4.06 -7.97
CA ARG A 249 9.41 -3.47 -9.25
C ARG A 249 9.92 -4.24 -10.50
N PRO A 250 9.58 -5.54 -10.66
CA PRO A 250 10.19 -6.43 -11.65
C PRO A 250 10.03 -6.01 -13.12
N GLY A 251 9.06 -5.17 -13.44
CA GLY A 251 8.78 -4.73 -14.82
C GLY A 251 7.89 -5.70 -15.60
N ALA A 252 7.58 -6.87 -15.04
CA ALA A 252 6.58 -7.80 -15.53
C ALA A 252 5.49 -8.02 -14.45
N ALA A 253 4.30 -8.41 -14.88
CA ALA A 253 3.16 -8.63 -13.98
C ALA A 253 3.44 -9.77 -12.99
N ILE A 254 2.99 -9.60 -11.74
CA ILE A 254 3.15 -10.60 -10.68
C ILE A 254 1.81 -11.31 -10.49
N ILE A 255 1.73 -12.57 -10.91
CA ILE A 255 0.59 -13.44 -10.63
C ILE A 255 0.79 -14.03 -9.24
N ALA A 256 0.01 -13.58 -8.26
CA ALA A 256 0.11 -14.08 -6.89
C ALA A 256 -0.94 -15.18 -6.65
N ALA A 257 -0.50 -16.43 -6.68
CA ALA A 257 -1.36 -17.58 -6.46
C ALA A 257 -1.42 -17.94 -4.97
N THR A 258 -2.62 -17.96 -4.41
CA THR A 258 -2.88 -18.19 -2.98
C THR A 258 -4.07 -19.13 -2.77
N PRO A 259 -4.11 -19.93 -1.68
CA PRO A 259 -5.23 -20.85 -1.45
C PRO A 259 -6.51 -20.19 -0.92
N THR A 260 -6.50 -18.88 -0.61
CA THR A 260 -7.67 -18.22 0.01
C THR A 260 -8.05 -16.92 -0.70
N GLU A 261 -9.37 -16.70 -0.78
CA GLU A 261 -9.94 -15.43 -1.28
C GLU A 261 -9.50 -14.23 -0.43
N THR A 262 -9.42 -14.39 0.89
CA THR A 262 -9.00 -13.30 1.80
C THR A 262 -7.59 -12.82 1.49
N ALA A 263 -6.63 -13.73 1.30
CA ALA A 263 -5.27 -13.35 0.92
C ALA A 263 -5.24 -12.73 -0.49
N ALA A 264 -6.03 -13.25 -1.43
CA ALA A 264 -6.14 -12.69 -2.77
C ALA A 264 -6.68 -11.25 -2.74
N ARG A 265 -7.70 -10.95 -1.93
CA ARG A 265 -8.26 -9.60 -1.79
C ARG A 265 -7.26 -8.63 -1.13
N LYS A 266 -6.56 -9.06 -0.09
CA LYS A 266 -5.49 -8.27 0.58
C LYS A 266 -4.35 -7.88 -0.37
N LEU A 267 -4.08 -8.69 -1.39
CA LEU A 267 -3.01 -8.42 -2.35
C LEU A 267 -3.36 -7.41 -3.44
N LYS A 268 -4.65 -7.04 -3.62
CA LYS A 268 -5.08 -6.12 -4.69
C LYS A 268 -4.51 -4.70 -4.57
N VAL A 269 -4.05 -4.31 -3.39
CA VAL A 269 -3.42 -3.00 -3.14
C VAL A 269 -1.91 -3.00 -3.44
N ALA A 270 -1.30 -4.17 -3.66
CA ALA A 270 0.14 -4.27 -3.94
C ALA A 270 0.41 -3.98 -5.43
N TRP A 271 1.49 -3.23 -5.70
CA TRP A 271 1.85 -2.81 -7.05
C TRP A 271 2.08 -3.98 -8.00
N GLY A 272 1.47 -3.94 -9.19
CA GLY A 272 1.70 -4.92 -10.25
C GLY A 272 1.27 -6.36 -9.91
N VAL A 273 0.50 -6.56 -8.83
CA VAL A 273 0.05 -7.88 -8.38
C VAL A 273 -1.34 -8.21 -8.89
N TYR A 274 -1.46 -9.35 -9.55
CA TYR A 274 -2.70 -9.95 -10.04
C TYR A 274 -2.98 -11.24 -9.25
N PRO A 275 -3.81 -11.17 -8.19
CA PRO A 275 -4.02 -12.33 -7.33
C PRO A 275 -4.95 -13.36 -7.99
N VAL A 276 -4.61 -14.64 -7.83
CA VAL A 276 -5.43 -15.78 -8.26
C VAL A 276 -5.61 -16.77 -7.11
N VAL A 277 -6.81 -17.34 -6.99
CA VAL A 277 -7.07 -18.39 -6.02
C VAL A 277 -6.85 -19.74 -6.68
N SER A 278 -5.91 -20.52 -6.14
CA SER A 278 -5.57 -21.84 -6.66
C SER A 278 -5.35 -22.83 -5.53
N ALA A 279 -5.66 -24.11 -5.79
CA ALA A 279 -5.38 -25.17 -4.84
C ALA A 279 -3.88 -25.23 -4.49
N ARG A 280 -3.58 -25.55 -3.23
CA ARG A 280 -2.22 -25.69 -2.71
C ARG A 280 -1.97 -27.15 -2.35
N ASP A 281 -1.11 -27.80 -3.11
CA ASP A 281 -0.72 -29.19 -2.90
C ASP A 281 0.62 -29.27 -2.14
N PRO A 282 0.87 -30.33 -1.34
CA PRO A 282 2.20 -30.59 -0.79
C PRO A 282 3.31 -30.70 -1.84
N ASP A 283 2.97 -31.17 -3.04
CA ASP A 283 3.87 -31.14 -4.20
C ASP A 283 3.86 -29.74 -4.85
N VAL A 284 5.04 -29.12 -4.89
CA VAL A 284 5.22 -27.79 -5.45
C VAL A 284 4.96 -27.76 -6.95
N GLU A 285 5.32 -28.81 -7.69
CA GLU A 285 5.11 -28.87 -9.15
C GLU A 285 3.61 -28.93 -9.47
N VAL A 286 2.85 -29.71 -8.69
CA VAL A 286 1.38 -29.75 -8.79
C VAL A 286 0.78 -28.37 -8.47
N SER A 287 1.29 -27.70 -7.42
CA SER A 287 0.85 -26.34 -7.07
C SER A 287 1.15 -25.31 -8.17
N ILE A 288 2.31 -25.41 -8.82
CA ILE A 288 2.69 -24.55 -9.95
C ILE A 288 1.73 -24.80 -11.12
N GLY A 289 1.49 -26.05 -11.49
CA GLY A 289 0.58 -26.42 -12.57
C GLY A 289 -0.86 -25.92 -12.34
N ASN A 290 -1.38 -26.08 -11.12
CA ASN A 290 -2.70 -25.57 -10.73
C ASN A 290 -2.78 -24.04 -10.86
N ALA A 291 -1.76 -23.33 -10.38
CA ALA A 291 -1.72 -21.87 -10.44
C ALA A 291 -1.65 -21.36 -11.89
N LEU A 292 -0.82 -21.97 -12.74
CA LEU A 292 -0.72 -21.64 -14.16
C LEU A 292 -2.02 -21.94 -14.91
N ALA A 293 -2.71 -23.04 -14.60
CA ALA A 293 -4.01 -23.35 -15.18
C ALA A 293 -5.06 -22.27 -14.86
N VAL A 294 -5.13 -21.82 -13.60
CA VAL A 294 -6.04 -20.73 -13.20
C VAL A 294 -5.63 -19.42 -13.88
N ALA A 295 -4.34 -19.11 -13.93
CA ALA A 295 -3.83 -17.89 -14.56
C ALA A 295 -4.13 -17.85 -16.07
N ARG A 296 -4.00 -18.98 -16.77
CA ARG A 296 -4.40 -19.12 -18.19
C ARG A 296 -5.90 -18.88 -18.37
N ASN A 297 -6.74 -19.48 -17.53
CA ASN A 297 -8.20 -19.29 -17.60
C ASN A 297 -8.62 -17.84 -17.39
N LYS A 298 -7.83 -17.05 -16.65
CA LYS A 298 -8.03 -15.60 -16.47
C LYS A 298 -7.37 -14.72 -17.54
N GLY A 299 -6.62 -15.31 -18.48
CA GLY A 299 -5.91 -14.60 -19.54
C GLY A 299 -4.62 -13.92 -19.09
N TYR A 300 -4.06 -14.26 -17.93
CA TYR A 300 -2.81 -13.69 -17.42
C TYR A 300 -1.55 -14.40 -17.96
N VAL A 301 -1.71 -15.64 -18.46
CA VAL A 301 -0.62 -16.45 -19.04
C VAL A 301 -1.13 -17.06 -20.34
N GLN A 302 -0.25 -17.16 -21.35
CA GLN A 302 -0.53 -17.78 -22.64
C GLN A 302 0.59 -18.78 -23.00
N SER A 303 0.31 -19.69 -23.93
CA SER A 303 1.34 -20.60 -24.48
C SER A 303 2.50 -19.80 -25.06
N GLY A 304 3.73 -20.27 -24.80
CA GLY A 304 4.98 -19.60 -25.15
C GLY A 304 5.46 -18.57 -24.13
N HIS A 305 4.65 -18.18 -23.14
CA HIS A 305 5.09 -17.22 -22.12
C HIS A 305 6.23 -17.79 -21.28
N ARG A 306 7.24 -16.96 -21.03
CA ARG A 306 8.34 -17.20 -20.10
C ARG A 306 7.93 -16.73 -18.72
N VAL A 307 7.81 -17.65 -17.79
CA VAL A 307 7.34 -17.40 -16.43
C VAL A 307 8.50 -17.62 -15.45
N VAL A 308 8.80 -16.60 -14.63
CA VAL A 308 9.68 -16.77 -13.47
C VAL A 308 8.83 -17.14 -12.26
N VAL A 309 9.03 -18.34 -11.73
CA VAL A 309 8.24 -18.84 -10.59
C VAL A 309 9.02 -18.65 -9.30
N CYS A 310 8.38 -18.09 -8.29
CA CYS A 310 8.86 -18.02 -6.91
C CYS A 310 7.95 -18.83 -6.00
N ALA A 311 8.54 -19.77 -5.26
CA ALA A 311 7.84 -20.60 -4.29
C ALA A 311 8.77 -21.08 -3.18
N SER A 312 8.19 -21.70 -2.16
CA SER A 312 8.91 -22.43 -1.10
C SER A 312 9.01 -23.91 -1.47
N ARG A 313 10.21 -24.49 -1.39
CA ARG A 313 10.40 -25.96 -1.47
C ARG A 313 10.13 -26.67 -0.15
N LEU A 314 10.34 -25.98 0.98
CA LEU A 314 10.30 -26.59 2.31
C LEU A 314 8.88 -26.83 2.82
N SER A 315 7.99 -25.89 2.55
CA SER A 315 6.61 -25.94 3.05
C SER A 315 5.69 -25.07 2.20
N PRO A 316 4.47 -25.52 1.88
CA PRO A 316 3.48 -24.73 1.13
C PRO A 316 3.03 -23.44 1.82
N ARG A 317 3.33 -23.27 3.11
CA ARG A 317 3.00 -22.09 3.92
C ARG A 317 4.17 -21.14 4.14
N SER A 318 5.39 -21.57 3.83
CA SER A 318 6.58 -20.74 3.99
C SER A 318 6.74 -19.75 2.85
N ASP A 319 7.55 -18.73 3.11
CA ASP A 319 7.92 -17.72 2.13
C ASP A 319 8.85 -18.29 1.05
N ALA A 320 8.88 -17.65 -0.11
CA ALA A 320 9.67 -18.12 -1.24
C ALA A 320 11.17 -18.22 -0.91
N ASP A 321 11.73 -19.39 -1.16
CA ASP A 321 13.15 -19.73 -1.00
C ASP A 321 13.81 -20.17 -2.33
N THR A 322 13.00 -20.34 -3.38
CA THR A 322 13.41 -20.95 -4.64
C THR A 322 12.82 -20.22 -5.84
N ILE A 323 13.61 -20.22 -6.93
CA ILE A 323 13.24 -19.67 -8.24
C ILE A 323 13.28 -20.79 -9.29
N TRP A 324 12.25 -20.88 -10.14
CA TRP A 324 12.23 -21.71 -11.35
C TRP A 324 12.02 -20.84 -12.58
N LEU A 325 12.54 -21.32 -13.71
CA LEU A 325 12.19 -20.80 -15.03
C LEU A 325 11.25 -21.80 -15.70
N HIS A 326 10.06 -21.33 -16.06
CA HIS A 326 9.04 -22.12 -16.74
C HIS A 326 8.73 -21.48 -18.10
N THR A 327 8.46 -22.31 -19.11
CA THR A 327 7.91 -21.86 -20.39
C THR A 327 6.57 -22.53 -20.55
N GLU A 328 5.51 -21.72 -20.69
CA GLU A 328 4.17 -22.25 -20.79
C GLU A 328 4.01 -23.04 -22.09
N PRO A 329 3.62 -24.33 -22.04
CA PRO A 329 3.40 -25.14 -23.23
C PRO A 329 2.18 -24.64 -24.03
#